data_AF-A0A7Y1T2C9-F1
#
_entry.id   AF-A0A7Y1T2C9-F1
#
_cell.length_a   1.000
_cell.length_b   1.000
_cell.length_c   1.000
_cell.angle_alpha   90.00
_cell.angle_beta   90.00
_cell.angle_gamma   90.00
#
_symmetry.space_group_name_H-M   'P 1'
#
loop_
_entity.id
_entity.type
_entity.pdbx_description
1 polymer ?
#
loop_
_entity_poly.entity_id
_entity_poly.type
_entity_poly.pdbx_seq_one_letter_code
_entity_poly.pdbx_strand_id
1 'polypeptide(L)'
;GYSHLDDNILEQNEDLSRYSLNTLKNQFIGRLNTKFTKNLSQNIVYKHGERTTGSIFNVLDASIIYNLQQTQFTITASNIFDADYIETGFVPMPPSNILFGFRYNFK
;
A
#
# COMPACT_ATOMS: atom_id res chain seq x y z
N GLY A 1 -4.09 -8.22 6.87
CA GLY A 1 -5.55 -8.21 6.79
C GLY A 1 -5.95 -8.73 5.43
N TYR A 2 -7.02 -9.51 5.37
CA TYR A 2 -7.60 -10.02 4.13
C TYR A 2 -9.04 -9.49 4.05
N SER A 3 -9.42 -8.92 2.90
CA SER A 3 -10.77 -8.44 2.64
C SER A 3 -11.21 -8.93 1.28
N HIS A 4 -12.37 -9.56 1.25
CA HIS A 4 -12.99 -10.10 0.06
C HIS A 4 -14.37 -9.46 -0.03
N LEU A 5 -14.63 -8.76 -1.13
CA LEU A 5 -15.90 -8.10 -1.42
C LEU A 5 -16.48 -8.78 -2.65
N ASP A 6 -17.56 -9.51 -2.44
CA ASP A 6 -18.30 -10.19 -3.50
C ASP A 6 -19.59 -9.40 -3.76
N ASP A 7 -19.53 -8.49 -4.74
CA ASP A 7 -20.70 -7.74 -5.21
C ASP A 7 -21.31 -8.50 -6.40
N ASN A 8 -22.49 -9.09 -6.19
CA ASN A 8 -23.25 -9.76 -7.25
C ASN A 8 -24.07 -8.73 -8.04
N ILE A 9 -23.44 -8.07 -9.02
CA ILE A 9 -24.06 -7.02 -9.85
C ILE A 9 -24.42 -7.55 -11.26
N LEU A 10 -24.53 -8.86 -11.43
CA LEU A 10 -24.80 -9.50 -12.73
C LEU A 10 -26.29 -9.45 -13.15
N GLU A 11 -27.21 -9.02 -12.28
CA GLU A 11 -28.65 -8.96 -12.60
C GLU A 11 -29.20 -7.55 -12.85
N GLN A 12 -28.40 -6.48 -12.77
CA GLN A 12 -28.93 -5.12 -12.90
C GLN A 12 -28.03 -4.22 -13.75
N ASN A 13 -28.33 -4.18 -15.06
CA ASN A 13 -27.86 -3.24 -16.08
C ASN A 13 -26.46 -2.63 -15.84
N GLU A 14 -25.47 -3.19 -16.56
CA GLU A 14 -24.06 -2.75 -16.56
C GLU A 14 -23.87 -1.24 -16.80
N ASP A 15 -24.84 -0.57 -17.43
CA ASP A 15 -24.78 0.87 -17.79
C ASP A 15 -25.18 1.85 -16.66
N LEU A 16 -25.76 1.39 -15.54
CA LEU A 16 -26.38 2.30 -14.55
C LEU A 16 -25.66 2.40 -13.21
N SER A 17 -24.84 1.42 -12.84
CA SER A 17 -24.25 1.41 -11.50
C SER A 17 -22.86 2.04 -11.52
N ARG A 18 -22.82 3.36 -11.33
CA ARG A 18 -21.60 4.14 -11.04
C ARG A 18 -20.77 3.59 -9.86
N TYR A 19 -21.33 2.65 -9.10
CA TYR A 19 -20.74 1.98 -7.94
C TYR A 19 -19.99 0.69 -8.29
N SER A 20 -20.33 0.00 -9.39
CA SER A 20 -19.73 -1.29 -9.80
C SER A 20 -18.29 -1.19 -10.30
N LEU A 21 -17.88 -0.01 -10.77
CA LEU A 21 -16.55 0.25 -11.31
C LEU A 21 -15.47 0.41 -10.22
N ASN A 22 -15.87 0.42 -8.94
CA ASN A 22 -14.97 0.69 -7.82
C ASN A 22 -14.76 -0.49 -6.86
N THR A 23 -15.46 -1.61 -7.05
CA THR A 23 -15.33 -2.74 -6.13
C THR A 23 -14.04 -3.53 -6.40
N LEU A 24 -13.15 -3.59 -5.39
CA LEU A 24 -12.04 -4.54 -5.38
C LEU A 24 -12.58 -5.92 -5.01
N LYS A 25 -12.39 -6.91 -5.88
CA LYS A 25 -12.88 -8.28 -5.70
C LYS A 25 -12.08 -9.00 -4.62
N ASN A 26 -10.75 -8.96 -4.73
CA ASN A 26 -9.83 -9.58 -3.79
C ASN A 26 -8.80 -8.56 -3.35
N GLN A 27 -8.70 -8.28 -2.04
CA GLN A 27 -7.64 -7.43 -1.51
C GLN A 27 -6.91 -8.13 -0.36
N PHE A 28 -5.62 -8.32 -0.55
CA PHE A 28 -4.71 -8.84 0.45
C PHE A 28 -3.72 -7.76 0.85
N ILE A 29 -3.67 -7.44 2.15
CA ILE A 29 -2.67 -6.53 2.70
C ILE A 29 -1.88 -7.26 3.78
N GLY A 30 -0.63 -7.59 3.46
CA GLY A 30 0.37 -8.04 4.42
C GLY A 30 1.12 -6.85 5.02
N ARG A 31 1.27 -6.81 6.34
CA ARG A 31 2.19 -5.87 7.00
C ARG A 31 3.10 -6.63 7.94
N LEU A 32 4.39 -6.51 7.73
CA LEU A 32 5.43 -7.10 8.56
C LEU A 32 6.19 -5.96 9.25
N ASN A 33 6.04 -5.85 10.57
CA ASN A 33 6.84 -4.94 11.39
C ASN A 33 7.82 -5.76 12.22
N THR A 34 9.10 -5.54 12.05
CA THR A 34 10.16 -6.24 12.78
C THR A 34 11.10 -5.23 13.43
N LYS A 35 11.49 -5.51 14.68
CA LYS A 35 12.55 -4.78 15.37
C LYS A 35 13.76 -5.71 15.49
N PHE A 36 14.68 -5.61 14.53
CA PHE A 36 15.90 -6.43 14.53
C PHE A 36 16.81 -6.07 15.72
N THR A 37 16.79 -4.82 16.16
CA THR A 37 17.55 -4.35 17.32
C THR A 37 16.78 -3.23 18.01
N LYS A 38 17.14 -2.85 19.24
CA LYS A 38 16.55 -1.70 19.96
C LYS A 38 16.61 -0.40 19.14
N ASN A 39 17.57 -0.30 18.24
CA ASN A 39 17.82 0.88 17.41
C ASN A 39 17.35 0.72 15.96
N LEU A 40 16.99 -0.49 15.50
CA LEU A 40 16.64 -0.73 14.10
C LEU A 40 15.25 -1.36 13.99
N SER A 41 14.35 -0.64 13.34
CA SER A 41 13.00 -1.08 13.03
C SER A 41 12.82 -1.16 11.52
N GLN A 42 12.17 -2.21 11.04
CA GLN A 42 11.78 -2.38 9.66
C GLN A 42 10.27 -2.57 9.59
N ASN A 43 9.67 -2.03 8.54
CA ASN A 43 8.26 -2.17 8.22
C ASN A 43 8.13 -2.44 6.73
N ILE A 44 7.52 -3.55 6.38
CA ILE A 44 7.25 -3.93 4.99
C ILE A 44 5.74 -4.10 4.85
N VAL A 45 5.17 -3.44 3.86
CA VAL A 45 3.75 -3.51 3.53
C VAL A 45 3.64 -4.05 2.11
N TYR A 46 2.96 -5.19 1.98
CA TYR A 46 2.63 -5.77 0.69
C TYR A 46 1.13 -5.67 0.47
N LYS A 47 0.72 -5.05 -0.63
CA LYS A 47 -0.67 -4.96 -1.06
C LYS A 47 -0.81 -5.71 -2.38
N HIS A 48 -1.73 -6.65 -2.41
CA HIS A 48 -2.16 -7.33 -3.63
C HIS A 48 -3.66 -7.10 -3.79
N GLY A 49 -4.07 -6.66 -4.98
CA GLY A 49 -5.46 -6.35 -5.27
C GLY A 49 -5.85 -6.84 -6.65
N GLU A 50 -7.04 -7.42 -6.75
CA GLU A 50 -7.69 -7.75 -8.01
C GLU A 50 -9.02 -7.02 -8.09
N ARG A 51 -9.27 -6.35 -9.21
CA ARG A 51 -10.54 -5.68 -9.49
C ARG A 51 -11.50 -6.57 -10.25
N THR A 52 -12.80 -6.30 -10.11
CA THR A 52 -13.86 -6.93 -10.90
C THR A 52 -13.68 -6.74 -12.41
N THR A 53 -12.97 -5.68 -12.82
CA THR A 53 -12.59 -5.40 -14.22
C THR A 53 -11.39 -6.23 -14.72
N GLY A 54 -10.82 -7.13 -13.90
CA GLY A 54 -9.70 -8.02 -14.26
C GLY A 54 -8.29 -7.41 -14.10
N SER A 55 -8.19 -6.15 -13.66
CA SER A 55 -6.89 -5.52 -13.37
C SER A 55 -6.32 -6.02 -12.03
N ILE A 56 -5.10 -6.54 -12.07
CA ILE A 56 -4.35 -7.04 -10.91
C ILE A 56 -3.20 -6.09 -10.62
N PHE A 57 -3.00 -5.73 -9.36
CA PHE A 57 -1.85 -4.92 -8.94
C PHE A 57 -1.14 -5.51 -7.73
N ASN A 58 0.18 -5.30 -7.70
CA ASN A 58 1.06 -5.72 -6.63
C ASN A 58 1.91 -4.52 -6.22
N VAL A 59 1.75 -4.07 -4.99
CA VAL A 59 2.44 -2.89 -4.47
C VAL A 59 3.20 -3.31 -3.23
N LEU A 60 4.49 -2.98 -3.22
CA LEU A 60 5.37 -3.24 -2.09
C LEU A 60 5.93 -1.91 -1.58
N ASP A 61 5.67 -1.62 -0.32
CA ASP A 61 6.27 -0.50 0.40
C ASP A 61 7.23 -1.07 1.46
N ALA A 62 8.41 -0.47 1.59
CA ALA A 62 9.38 -0.84 2.61
C ALA A 62 9.87 0.42 3.33
N SER A 63 9.96 0.36 4.65
CA SER A 63 10.48 1.44 5.47
C SER A 63 11.44 0.89 6.51
N ILE A 64 12.55 1.58 6.69
CA ILE A 64 13.58 1.28 7.66
C ILE A 64 13.78 2.52 8.51
N ILE A 65 13.74 2.35 9.83
CA ILE A 65 13.93 3.41 10.79
C ILE A 65 15.08 3.01 11.71
N TYR A 66 16.12 3.84 11.74
CA TYR A 66 17.25 3.72 12.64
C TYR A 66 17.23 4.84 13.69
N ASN A 67 17.07 4.45 14.95
CA ASN A 67 16.98 5.34 16.09
C ASN A 67 18.27 5.30 16.90
N LEU A 68 19.02 6.39 16.90
CA LEU A 68 20.07 6.71 17.86
C LEU A 68 19.49 7.67 18.91
N GLN A 69 20.06 7.68 20.11
CA GLN A 69 19.55 8.41 21.30
C GLN A 69 18.83 9.74 21.01
N GLN A 70 19.47 10.65 20.27
CA GLN A 70 18.93 11.96 19.90
C GLN A 70 18.67 12.11 18.39
N THR A 71 18.92 11.07 17.59
CA THR A 71 18.90 11.15 16.12
C THR A 71 18.14 9.99 15.53
N GLN A 72 17.21 10.24 14.62
CA GLN A 72 16.48 9.23 13.88
C GLN A 72 16.73 9.41 12.39
N PHE A 73 17.12 8.33 11.74
CA PHE A 73 17.21 8.21 10.30
C PHE A 73 16.06 7.33 9.82
N THR A 74 15.37 7.76 8.77
CA THR A 74 14.26 7.02 8.17
C THR A 74 14.49 6.93 6.68
N ILE A 75 14.28 5.75 6.12
CA ILE A 75 14.30 5.50 4.69
C ILE A 75 12.99 4.79 4.37
N THR A 76 12.19 5.36 3.49
CA THR A 76 10.93 4.74 3.04
C THR A 76 10.93 4.68 1.54
N ALA A 77 10.81 3.49 0.98
CA ALA A 77 10.54 3.26 -0.43
C ALA A 77 9.07 2.87 -0.58
N SER A 78 8.33 3.62 -1.38
CA SER A 78 6.94 3.35 -1.71
C SER A 78 6.81 2.90 -3.16
N ASN A 79 5.91 1.95 -3.40
CA ASN A 79 5.65 1.36 -4.72
C ASN A 79 6.95 0.84 -5.40
N ILE A 80 7.67 -0.07 -4.74
CA ILE A 80 8.98 -0.58 -5.22
C ILE A 80 8.89 -1.27 -6.58
N PHE A 81 7.74 -1.85 -6.92
CA PHE A 81 7.52 -2.51 -8.21
C PHE A 81 7.06 -1.57 -9.32
N ASP A 82 6.94 -0.28 -9.04
CA ASP A 82 6.48 0.75 -9.97
C ASP A 82 5.15 0.37 -10.64
N ALA A 83 4.22 -0.14 -9.83
CA ALA A 83 2.93 -0.57 -10.31
C ALA A 83 2.04 0.65 -10.58
N ASP A 84 1.55 0.77 -11.81
CA ASP A 84 0.50 1.72 -12.16
C ASP A 84 -0.84 1.16 -11.72
N TYR A 85 -1.34 1.66 -10.59
CA TYR A 85 -2.62 1.23 -10.05
C TYR A 85 -3.43 2.41 -9.53
N ILE A 86 -4.75 2.22 -9.49
CA ILE A 86 -5.68 3.13 -8.85
C ILE A 86 -6.19 2.34 -7.64
N GLU A 87 -6.17 2.91 -6.43
CA GLU A 87 -6.68 2.20 -5.24
C GLU A 87 -8.21 2.33 -5.18
N THR A 88 -8.75 3.54 -5.34
CA THR A 88 -10.20 3.81 -5.41
C THR A 88 -10.49 4.98 -6.34
N GLY A 89 -11.66 4.96 -6.99
CA GLY A 89 -12.09 6.01 -7.91
C GLY A 89 -11.30 5.98 -9.22
N PHE A 90 -10.74 7.14 -9.59
CA PHE A 90 -10.05 7.36 -10.87
C PHE A 90 -8.65 7.97 -10.70
N VAL A 91 -8.13 8.03 -9.47
CA VAL A 91 -6.86 8.70 -9.19
C VAL A 91 -5.71 7.68 -9.25
N PRO A 92 -4.77 7.79 -10.20
CA PRO A 92 -3.59 6.95 -10.23
C PRO A 92 -2.74 7.22 -9.01
N MET A 93 -2.25 6.15 -8.38
CA MET A 93 -1.33 6.27 -7.26
C MET A 93 0.05 6.72 -7.74
N PRO A 94 0.83 7.39 -6.87
CA PRO A 94 2.16 7.82 -7.22
C PRO A 94 3.04 6.64 -7.69
N PRO A 95 3.93 6.88 -8.67
CA PRO A 95 4.93 5.90 -9.08
C PRO A 95 5.95 5.66 -7.96
N SER A 96 6.91 4.77 -8.23
CA SER A 96 7.95 4.42 -7.27
C SER A 96 8.66 5.66 -6.73
N ASN A 97 8.74 5.79 -5.40
CA ASN A 97 9.40 6.91 -4.76
C ASN A 97 10.17 6.48 -3.51
N ILE A 98 11.22 7.24 -3.20
CA ILE A 98 12.07 7.01 -2.04
C ILE A 98 12.17 8.30 -1.24
N LEU A 99 11.82 8.22 0.03
CA LEU A 99 11.90 9.29 1.00
C LEU A 99 12.99 9.01 2.02
N PHE A 100 13.93 9.94 2.13
CA PHE A 100 14.94 9.95 3.18
C PHE A 100 14.56 11.00 4.22
N GLY A 101 14.56 10.60 5.49
CA GLY A 101 14.22 11.44 6.62
C GLY A 101 15.37 11.47 7.62
N PHE A 102 15.70 12.67 8.08
CA PHE A 102 16.59 12.89 9.21
C PHE A 102 15.84 13.69 10.28
N ARG A 103 15.92 13.24 11.52
CA ARG A 103 15.31 13.92 12.66
C ARG A 103 16.29 13.97 13.80
N TYR A 104 16.52 15.16 14.34
CA TYR A 104 17.32 15.37 15.54
C TYR A 104 16.44 15.96 16.63
N ASN A 105 16.56 15.43 17.85
CA ASN A 105 15.79 15.87 19.00
C ASN A 105 16.71 16.62 19.97
N PHE A 106 16.51 17.94 20.10
CA PHE A 106 17.21 18.77 21.06
C PHE A 106 16.58 18.55 22.44
N LYS A 107 17.37 18.00 23.37
CA LYS A 107 17.01 17.88 24.78
C LYS A 107 17.75 18.91 25.61
#